data_AF-A0A7Z0TSZ6-F1
#
_entry.id   AF-A0A7Z0TSZ6-F1
#
_cell.length_a   1.000
_cell.length_b   1.000
_cell.length_c   1.000
_cell.angle_alpha   90.00
_cell.angle_beta   90.00
_cell.angle_gamma   90.00
#
_symmetry.space_group_name_H-M   'P 1'
#
loop_
_entity.id
_entity.type
_entity.pdbx_description
1 polymer ?
#
loop_
_entity_poly.entity_id
_entity_poly.type
_entity_poly.pdbx_seq_one_letter_code
_entity_poly.pdbx_strand_id
1 'polypeptide(L)' 'MTNTLKNFLADERGATAIEYGLIAAGIALAIISVVNGMGSKLNAKFGSISSSLR' A
#
# COMPACT_ATOMS: atom_id res chain seq x y z
N MET A 1 -14.19 -15.52 -35.46
CA MET A 1 -13.18 -14.43 -35.34
C MET A 1 -13.79 -13.10 -34.91
N THR A 2 -14.94 -12.70 -35.46
CA THR A 2 -15.63 -11.44 -35.10
C THR A 2 -16.09 -11.36 -33.63
N ASN A 3 -16.55 -12.46 -33.03
CA ASN A 3 -16.99 -12.47 -31.63
C ASN A 3 -15.86 -12.23 -30.62
N THR A 4 -14.65 -12.75 -30.88
CA THR A 4 -13.52 -12.61 -29.96
C THR A 4 -13.06 -11.15 -29.87
N LEU A 5 -13.06 -10.42 -31.00
CA LEU A 5 -12.71 -9.00 -31.03
C LEU A 5 -13.77 -8.13 -30.32
N LYS A 6 -15.06 -8.45 -30.49
CA LYS A 6 -16.15 -7.76 -29.78
C LYS A 6 -16.06 -7.96 -28.26
N ASN A 7 -15.76 -9.17 -27.81
CA ASN A 7 -15.63 -9.47 -26.39
C ASN A 7 -14.40 -8.80 -25.76
N PHE A 8 -13.30 -8.65 -26.52
CA PHE A 8 -12.11 -7.92 -26.07
C PHE A 8 -12.38 -6.42 -25.93
N LEU A 9 -13.12 -5.82 -26.88
CA LEU A 9 -13.52 -4.41 -26.82
C LEU A 9 -14.55 -4.12 -25.71
N ALA A 10 -15.30 -5.12 -25.27
CA ALA A 10 -16.25 -5.03 -24.17
C ALA A 10 -15.63 -5.39 -22.81
N ASP A 11 -14.32 -5.67 -22.74
CA ASP A 11 -13.66 -6.09 -21.52
C ASP A 11 -13.26 -4.89 -20.64
N GLU A 12 -13.99 -4.68 -19.54
CA GLU A 12 -13.73 -3.63 -18.55
C GLU A 12 -12.78 -4.09 -17.42
N ARG A 13 -12.21 -5.30 -17.51
CA ARG A 13 -11.26 -5.82 -16.51
C ARG A 13 -10.03 -4.93 -16.31
N GLY A 14 -9.61 -4.20 -17.36
CA GLY A 14 -8.54 -3.20 -17.26
C GLY A 14 -8.95 -1.95 -16.47
N ALA A 15 -10.19 -1.47 -16.64
CA ALA A 15 -10.71 -0.33 -15.92
C ALA A 15 -10.91 -0.65 -14.43
N THR A 16 -11.46 -1.82 -14.12
CA THR A 16 -11.60 -2.31 -12.74
C THR A 16 -10.25 -2.56 -12.07
N ALA A 17 -9.22 -3.01 -12.80
CA ALA A 17 -7.86 -3.12 -12.25
C ALA A 17 -7.27 -1.77 -11.81
N ILE A 18 -7.61 -0.66 -12.48
CA ILE A 18 -7.18 0.69 -12.09
C ILE A 18 -7.87 1.13 -10.80
N GLU A 19 -9.16 0.83 -10.63
CA GLU A 19 -9.91 1.16 -9.42
C GLU A 19 -9.37 0.42 -8.20
N TYR A 20 -9.17 -0.90 -8.30
CA TYR A 20 -8.56 -1.68 -7.23
C TYR A 20 -7.10 -1.30 -7.01
N GLY A 21 -6.37 -0.92 -8.06
CA GLY A 21 -5.01 -0.39 -7.97
C GLY A 21 -4.93 0.91 -7.16
N LEU A 22 -5.88 1.83 -7.35
CA LEU A 22 -5.94 3.08 -6.60
C LEU A 22 -6.27 2.85 -5.12
N ILE A 23 -7.20 1.93 -4.82
CA ILE A 23 -7.54 1.54 -3.45
C ILE A 23 -6.31 0.93 -2.76
N ALA A 24 -5.62 0.00 -3.44
CA ALA A 24 -4.40 -0.63 -2.92
C ALA A 24 -3.28 0.39 -2.65
N ALA A 25 -3.10 1.36 -3.56
CA ALA A 25 -2.14 2.45 -3.37
C ALA A 25 -2.46 3.32 -2.14
N GLY A 26 -3.74 3.65 -1.94
CA GLY A 26 -4.19 4.40 -0.76
C GLY A 26 -3.93 3.65 0.55
N ILE A 27 -4.23 2.35 0.59
CA ILE A 27 -3.96 1.48 1.75
C ILE A 27 -2.45 1.40 2.01
N ALA A 28 -1.64 1.22 0.96
CA ALA A 28 -0.19 1.14 1.09
C ALA A 28 0.40 2.44 1.70
N LEU A 29 -0.04 3.61 1.24
CA LEU A 29 0.40 4.89 1.79
C LEU A 29 0.03 5.05 3.27
N ALA A 30 -1.19 4.65 3.64
CA ALA A 30 -1.63 4.68 5.03
C ALA A 30 -0.74 3.78 5.92
N ILE A 31 -0.46 2.55 5.49
CA ILE A 31 0.40 1.61 6.21
C ILE A 31 1.81 2.19 6.38
N ILE A 32 2.42 2.70 5.30
CA ILE A 32 3.77 3.29 5.34
C ILE A 32 3.85 4.41 6.38
N SER A 33 2.86 5.30 6.41
CA SER A 33 2.84 6.42 7.37
C SER A 33 2.82 5.94 8.83
N VAL A 34 2.02 4.92 9.14
CA VAL A 34 1.89 4.36 10.50
C VAL A 34 3.17 3.63 10.90
N VAL A 35 3.72 2.81 10.01
CA VAL A 35 4.93 2.02 10.28
C VAL A 35 6.13 2.92 10.54
N ASN A 36 6.30 3.99 9.75
CA ASN A 36 7.36 4.98 9.97
C ASN A 36 7.24 5.67 11.34
N GLY A 37 6.02 6.09 11.72
CA GLY A 37 5.76 6.68 13.02
C GLY A 37 6.03 5.71 14.18
N MET A 38 5.66 4.44 14.02
CA MET A 38 5.94 3.39 14.99
C MET A 38 7.44 3.12 15.15
N GLY A 39 8.18 3.02 14.05
CA GLY A 39 9.63 2.83 14.06
C GLY A 39 10.36 3.94 14.82
N SER A 40 9.98 5.20 14.60
CA SER A 40 10.53 6.35 15.34
C SER A 40 10.28 6.25 16.85
N LYS A 41 9.03 5.93 17.25
CA LYS A 41 8.68 5.74 18.67
C LYS A 41 9.47 4.61 19.31
N LEU A 42 9.64 3.49 18.59
CA LEU A 42 10.37 2.34 19.08
C LEU A 42 11.86 2.64 19.25
N ASN A 43 12.48 3.30 18.27
CA ASN A 43 13.86 3.76 18.36
C ASN A 43 14.07 4.73 19.54
N ALA A 44 13.14 5.68 19.74
CA ALA A 44 13.21 6.58 20.88
C ALA A 44 13.13 5.82 22.22
N LYS A 45 12.27 4.81 22.30
CA LYS A 45 12.12 3.99 23.51
C LYS A 45 13.37 3.17 23.81
N PHE A 46 13.92 2.49 22.81
CA PHE A 46 15.16 1.74 22.97
C PHE A 46 16.37 2.63 23.24
N GLY A 47 16.42 3.82 22.63
CA GLY A 47 17.43 4.84 22.94
C GLY A 47 17.37 5.29 24.39
N SER A 48 16.17 5.55 24.91
CA SER A 48 15.97 5.88 26.33
C SER A 48 16.43 4.75 27.25
N ILE A 49 16.07 3.50 26.96
CA ILE A 49 16.49 2.35 27.76
C ILE A 49 18.01 2.21 27.71
N SER A 50 18.63 2.31 26.53
CA SER A 50 20.08 2.25 26.38
C SER A 50 20.79 3.35 27.15
N SER A 51 20.24 4.57 27.16
CA SER A 51 20.79 5.68 27.95
C SER A 51 20.67 5.44 29.46
N SER A 52 19.60 4.78 29.92
CA SER A 52 19.41 4.47 31.34
C SER A 52 20.27 3.30 31.83
N LEU A 53 20.83 2.49 30.93
CA LEU A 53 21.69 1.34 31.24
C LEU A 53 23.19 1.69 31.20
N ARG A 54 23.57 2.89 30.74
CA ARG A 54 24.95 3.38 30.70
C ARG A 54 25.26 4.21 31.93
#